data_AF-A0A222G745-F1
#
_entry.id   AF-A0A222G745-F1
#
_cell.length_a   1.000
_cell.length_b   1.000
_cell.length_c   1.000
_cell.angle_alpha   90.00
_cell.angle_beta   90.00
_cell.angle_gamma   90.00
#
_symmetry.space_group_name_H-M   'P 1'
#
loop_
_entity.id
_entity.type
_entity.pdbx_description
1 polymer ?
#
loop_
_entity_poly.entity_id
_entity_poly.type
_entity_poly.pdbx_seq_one_letter_code
_entity_poly.pdbx_strand_id
1 'polypeptide(L)'
;MNFKFLNAAIVSLVLSVGGFANAGVILIGQTAGYNYSNIEIALETAGHSVDFVDLTTTDSVYNAFNATSYDQFFLFDVTTSNLLSGNDLSSLANLHNQHSSIVMDTQSYNYNAWDLNNANGNQMLVNIADQFSLFGGGVFLGTDHDSWAKNANAMLSSFGMGNITGDISGEITWFNAASPIFNGVNPLSWGSSSYGRALTGVHGGQTFTALAGTSSTTFISSSFVDSTSVPEPSTLAIFALGMIGLASRRFKKQS
;
A
#
# COMPACT_ATOMS: atom_id res chain seq x y z
N MET A 1 44.05 -2.40 -24.17
CA MET A 1 42.59 -2.69 -24.15
C MET A 1 41.88 -1.41 -24.56
N ASN A 2 40.96 -1.46 -25.53
CA ASN A 2 40.30 -0.25 -26.03
C ASN A 2 39.32 0.27 -24.96
N PHE A 3 39.49 1.51 -24.50
CA PHE A 3 38.69 2.14 -23.43
C PHE A 3 37.17 2.07 -23.66
N LYS A 4 36.74 1.91 -24.92
CA LYS A 4 35.33 1.76 -25.31
C LYS A 4 34.64 0.54 -24.67
N PHE A 5 35.36 -0.56 -24.44
CA PHE A 5 34.78 -1.77 -23.85
C PHE A 5 34.60 -1.63 -22.33
N LEU A 6 35.52 -0.91 -21.67
CA LEU A 6 35.44 -0.62 -20.25
C LEU A 6 34.29 0.34 -19.93
N ASN A 7 34.06 1.36 -20.77
CA ASN A 7 32.93 2.27 -20.61
C ASN A 7 31.59 1.56 -20.78
N ALA A 8 31.47 0.65 -21.75
CA ALA A 8 30.26 -0.15 -21.92
C ALA A 8 29.99 -1.06 -20.71
N ALA A 9 31.04 -1.69 -20.16
CA ALA A 9 30.93 -2.54 -18.97
C ALA A 9 30.55 -1.74 -17.71
N ILE A 10 31.08 -0.52 -17.54
CA ILE A 10 30.74 0.36 -16.42
C ILE A 10 29.29 0.86 -16.54
N VAL A 11 28.84 1.26 -17.74
CA VAL A 11 27.45 1.67 -17.96
C VAL A 11 26.47 0.51 -17.73
N SER A 12 26.80 -0.71 -18.19
CA SER A 12 25.97 -1.89 -17.90
C SER A 12 25.98 -2.27 -16.42
N LEU A 13 27.11 -2.10 -15.72
CA LEU A 13 27.19 -2.33 -14.29
C LEU A 13 26.31 -1.32 -13.55
N VAL A 14 26.44 -0.02 -13.84
CA VAL A 14 25.62 1.05 -13.25
C VAL A 14 24.12 0.85 -13.52
N LEU A 15 23.74 0.41 -14.73
CA LEU A 15 22.35 0.06 -15.03
C LEU A 15 21.87 -1.21 -14.30
N SER A 16 22.75 -2.17 -14.04
CA SER A 16 22.41 -3.38 -13.28
C SER A 16 22.27 -3.15 -11.77
N VAL A 17 22.91 -2.11 -11.23
CA VAL A 17 22.73 -1.72 -9.81
C VAL A 17 21.50 -0.84 -9.59
N GLY A 18 20.82 -0.39 -10.66
CA GLY A 18 19.57 0.36 -10.56
C GLY A 18 18.33 -0.47 -10.24
N GLY A 19 18.48 -1.79 -10.06
CA GLY A 19 17.38 -2.73 -9.81
C GLY A 19 17.07 -3.01 -8.33
N PHE A 20 17.56 -2.18 -7.40
CA PHE A 20 17.36 -2.42 -5.97
C PHE A 20 16.29 -1.49 -5.38
N ALA A 21 15.22 -2.13 -4.92
CA ALA A 21 14.14 -1.66 -4.05
C ALA A 21 13.36 -0.45 -4.58
N ASN A 22 12.16 -0.70 -5.13
CA ASN A 22 11.12 0.32 -5.14
C ASN A 22 10.66 0.53 -3.69
N ALA A 23 11.44 1.30 -2.92
CA ALA A 23 11.03 1.79 -1.62
C ALA A 23 9.81 2.69 -1.84
N GLY A 24 8.61 2.13 -1.68
CA GLY A 24 7.38 2.91 -1.85
C GLY A 24 7.38 4.13 -0.95
N VAL A 25 6.95 5.27 -1.48
CA VAL A 25 6.73 6.48 -0.68
C VAL A 25 5.31 6.41 -0.13
N ILE A 26 5.20 6.40 1.20
CA ILE A 26 3.96 6.18 1.93
C ILE A 26 3.52 7.51 2.56
N LEU A 27 2.30 7.93 2.26
CA LEU A 27 1.63 9.00 3.00
C LEU A 27 0.69 8.39 4.04
N ILE A 28 0.87 8.75 5.31
CA ILE A 28 -0.01 8.34 6.40
C ILE A 28 -0.93 9.49 6.79
N GLY A 29 -2.24 9.24 6.68
CA GLY A 29 -3.28 10.13 7.18
C GLY A 29 -3.48 9.97 8.69
N GLN A 30 -3.06 10.98 9.44
CA GLN A 30 -3.15 11.01 10.89
C GLN A 30 -4.45 11.67 11.35
N THR A 31 -5.01 11.20 12.45
CA THR A 31 -6.04 11.92 13.19
C THR A 31 -5.48 12.35 14.55
N ALA A 32 -5.96 13.49 15.07
CA ALA A 32 -5.41 14.05 16.30
C ALA A 32 -5.51 13.07 17.49
N GLY A 33 -4.43 12.95 18.26
CA GLY A 33 -4.40 12.21 19.53
C GLY A 33 -3.73 10.83 19.50
N TYR A 34 -3.18 10.40 18.36
CA TYR A 34 -2.47 9.12 18.24
C TYR A 34 -0.99 9.32 17.90
N ASN A 35 -0.14 8.43 18.42
CA ASN A 35 1.28 8.44 18.14
C ASN A 35 1.60 7.35 17.10
N TYR A 36 2.06 7.77 15.92
CA TYR A 36 2.36 6.88 14.80
C TYR A 36 3.86 6.52 14.68
N SER A 37 4.72 6.95 15.63
CA SER A 37 6.17 6.79 15.52
C SER A 37 6.63 5.34 15.43
N ASN A 38 5.94 4.39 16.06
CA ASN A 38 6.33 2.98 15.94
C ASN A 38 6.02 2.41 14.55
N ILE A 39 4.95 2.88 13.91
CA ILE A 39 4.61 2.53 12.52
C ILE A 39 5.62 3.15 11.57
N GLU A 40 5.96 4.42 11.77
CA GLU A 40 7.03 5.13 11.05
C GLU A 40 8.34 4.34 11.10
N ILE A 41 8.83 4.06 12.31
CA ILE A 41 10.07 3.34 12.53
C ILE A 41 10.04 1.95 11.86
N ALA A 42 8.94 1.22 11.97
CA ALA A 42 8.82 -0.10 11.36
C ALA A 42 8.91 -0.05 9.83
N LEU A 43 8.18 0.88 9.21
CA LEU A 43 8.16 1.07 7.76
C LEU A 43 9.51 1.60 7.23
N GLU A 44 10.12 2.58 7.92
CA GLU A 44 11.44 3.11 7.56
C GLU A 44 12.55 2.08 7.74
N THR A 45 12.47 1.24 8.79
CA THR A 45 13.40 0.13 9.00
C THR A 45 13.28 -0.92 7.89
N ALA A 46 12.07 -1.13 7.36
CA ALA A 46 11.83 -1.98 6.19
C ALA A 46 12.29 -1.32 4.87
N GLY A 47 12.64 -0.04 4.89
CA GLY A 47 13.21 0.70 3.77
C GLY A 47 12.23 1.62 3.03
N HIS A 48 11.00 1.80 3.54
CA HIS A 48 10.04 2.74 2.97
C HIS A 48 10.33 4.19 3.39
N SER A 49 9.92 5.16 2.57
CA SER A 49 9.88 6.57 2.98
C SER A 49 8.48 6.90 3.48
N VAL A 50 8.37 7.55 4.64
CA VAL A 50 7.08 7.83 5.28
C VAL A 50 6.90 9.33 5.49
N ASP A 51 5.81 9.87 4.97
CA ASP A 51 5.35 11.22 5.27
C ASP A 51 3.99 11.19 5.97
N PHE A 52 3.64 12.29 6.62
CA PHE A 52 2.41 12.41 7.40
C PHE A 52 1.61 13.65 7.04
N VAL A 53 0.29 13.52 7.12
CA VAL A 53 -0.65 14.63 7.05
C VAL A 53 -1.65 14.56 8.20
N ASP A 54 -1.93 15.72 8.81
CA ASP A 54 -3.01 15.86 9.78
C ASP A 54 -4.33 16.04 9.03
N LEU A 55 -5.19 15.02 9.08
CA LEU A 55 -6.49 15.02 8.41
C LEU A 55 -7.45 16.06 8.97
N THR A 56 -7.21 16.62 10.16
CA THR A 56 -8.03 17.73 10.68
C THR A 56 -7.80 19.05 9.93
N THR A 57 -6.74 19.12 9.13
CA THR A 57 -6.47 20.23 8.22
C THR A 57 -7.10 19.95 6.86
N THR A 58 -8.03 20.83 6.43
CA THR A 58 -8.69 20.76 5.11
C THR A 58 -7.67 20.71 3.98
N ASP A 59 -7.92 19.86 2.98
CA ASP A 59 -7.08 19.69 1.78
C ASP A 59 -5.65 19.22 2.08
N SER A 60 -5.38 18.69 3.28
CA SER A 60 -4.03 18.26 3.69
C SER A 60 -3.48 17.14 2.79
N VAL A 61 -4.32 16.16 2.44
CA VAL A 61 -3.96 15.06 1.54
C VAL A 61 -3.73 15.60 0.14
N TYR A 62 -4.66 16.41 -0.38
CA TYR A 62 -4.53 17.04 -1.69
C TYR A 62 -3.23 17.85 -1.82
N ASN A 63 -2.89 18.65 -0.82
CA ASN A 63 -1.67 19.45 -0.80
C ASN A 63 -0.41 18.57 -0.76
N ALA A 64 -0.43 17.48 0.00
CA ALA A 64 0.69 16.54 0.03
C ALA A 64 0.92 15.88 -1.34
N PHE A 65 -0.14 15.39 -2.01
CA PHE A 65 -0.04 14.80 -3.35
C PHE A 65 0.42 15.78 -4.44
N ASN A 66 0.21 17.09 -4.25
CA ASN A 66 0.74 18.11 -5.15
C ASN A 66 2.22 18.43 -4.90
N ALA A 67 2.72 18.19 -3.69
CA ALA A 67 4.11 18.41 -3.32
C ALA A 67 5.00 17.20 -3.61
N THR A 68 4.48 15.99 -3.39
CA THR A 68 5.23 14.74 -3.44
C THR A 68 4.41 13.67 -4.16
N SER A 69 5.08 12.81 -4.93
CA SER A 69 4.47 11.62 -5.51
C SER A 69 4.51 10.49 -4.48
N TYR A 70 3.34 9.96 -4.13
CA TYR A 70 3.22 8.82 -3.23
C TYR A 70 2.69 7.61 -3.99
N ASP A 71 3.24 6.44 -3.70
CA ASP A 71 2.75 5.16 -4.23
C ASP A 71 1.68 4.56 -3.32
N GLN A 72 1.68 4.96 -2.04
CA GLN A 72 0.86 4.33 -1.02
C GLN A 72 0.20 5.38 -0.11
N PHE A 73 -1.03 5.08 0.30
CA PHE A 73 -1.73 5.86 1.32
C PHE A 73 -2.26 4.96 2.43
N PHE A 74 -1.91 5.27 3.67
CA PHE A 74 -2.35 4.52 4.85
C PHE A 74 -3.27 5.41 5.68
N LEU A 75 -4.50 4.97 5.85
CA LEU A 75 -5.48 5.60 6.72
C LEU A 75 -5.65 4.78 7.99
N PHE A 76 -5.60 5.44 9.13
CA PHE A 76 -6.08 4.90 10.41
C PHE A 76 -7.28 5.72 10.87
N ASP A 77 -8.47 5.30 10.43
CA ASP A 77 -9.73 5.97 10.71
C ASP A 77 -10.31 5.51 12.03
N VAL A 78 -10.22 6.41 12.99
CA VAL A 78 -10.56 6.18 14.40
C VAL A 78 -11.43 7.32 14.91
N THR A 79 -12.11 8.00 13.99
CA THR A 79 -12.88 9.21 14.25
C THR A 79 -14.31 9.06 13.79
N THR A 80 -15.22 9.73 14.49
CA THR A 80 -16.64 9.81 14.12
C THR A 80 -16.92 10.94 13.13
N SER A 81 -15.89 11.64 12.67
CA SER A 81 -15.98 12.83 11.83
C SER A 81 -15.53 12.54 10.41
N ASN A 82 -16.17 13.17 9.43
CA ASN A 82 -15.67 13.19 8.07
C ASN A 82 -14.66 14.33 7.95
N LEU A 83 -13.39 13.99 7.79
CA LEU A 83 -12.24 14.88 7.78
C LEU A 83 -11.69 15.09 6.36
N LEU A 84 -11.95 14.17 5.44
CA LEU A 84 -11.50 14.28 4.06
C LEU A 84 -12.38 15.24 3.25
N SER A 85 -11.75 16.23 2.62
CA SER A 85 -12.44 17.15 1.71
C SER A 85 -12.76 16.49 0.36
N GLY A 86 -13.54 17.18 -0.49
CA GLY A 86 -13.74 16.73 -1.88
C GLY A 86 -12.45 16.69 -2.71
N ASN A 87 -11.48 17.58 -2.43
CA ASN A 87 -10.18 17.58 -3.10
C ASN A 87 -9.33 16.39 -2.62
N ASP A 88 -9.32 16.12 -1.32
CA ASP A 88 -8.64 14.96 -0.74
C ASP A 88 -9.15 13.66 -1.34
N LEU A 89 -10.48 13.49 -1.37
CA LEU A 89 -11.13 12.31 -1.95
C LEU A 89 -10.83 12.13 -3.44
N SER A 90 -10.68 13.24 -4.18
CA SER A 90 -10.32 13.21 -5.60
C SER A 90 -8.86 12.76 -5.79
N SER A 91 -7.92 13.25 -4.98
CA SER A 91 -6.52 12.80 -5.01
C SER A 91 -6.39 11.32 -4.66
N LEU A 92 -7.12 10.87 -3.63
CA LEU A 92 -7.13 9.46 -3.23
C LEU A 92 -7.78 8.55 -4.28
N ALA A 93 -8.84 9.02 -4.95
CA ALA A 93 -9.43 8.29 -6.07
C ALA A 93 -8.46 8.17 -7.26
N ASN A 94 -7.66 9.21 -7.52
CA ASN A 94 -6.61 9.16 -8.54
C ASN A 94 -5.52 8.14 -8.18
N LEU A 95 -5.03 8.14 -6.93
CA LEU A 95 -4.07 7.13 -6.45
C LEU A 95 -4.65 5.71 -6.62
N HIS A 96 -5.89 5.50 -6.19
CA HIS A 96 -6.56 4.22 -6.33
C HIS A 96 -6.69 3.78 -7.80
N ASN A 97 -7.04 4.70 -8.71
CA ASN A 97 -7.12 4.39 -10.14
C ASN A 97 -5.75 4.05 -10.76
N GLN A 98 -4.65 4.54 -10.17
CA GLN A 98 -3.29 4.24 -10.62
C GLN A 98 -2.81 2.86 -10.16
N HIS A 99 -3.07 2.49 -8.89
CA HIS A 99 -2.49 1.28 -8.30
C HIS A 99 -3.48 0.15 -8.01
N SER A 100 -4.77 0.46 -7.85
CA SER A 100 -5.89 -0.47 -7.67
C SER A 100 -5.74 -1.55 -6.59
N SER A 101 -4.72 -1.47 -5.74
CA SER A 101 -4.56 -2.38 -4.61
C SER A 101 -5.11 -1.75 -3.35
N ILE A 102 -5.92 -2.52 -2.61
CA ILE A 102 -6.52 -2.09 -1.34
C ILE A 102 -6.38 -3.21 -0.31
N VAL A 103 -6.02 -2.84 0.91
CA VAL A 103 -6.18 -3.70 2.09
C VAL A 103 -7.09 -2.98 3.08
N MET A 104 -8.14 -3.67 3.54
CA MET A 104 -9.01 -3.20 4.61
C MET A 104 -8.75 -4.02 5.86
N ASP A 105 -8.67 -3.33 6.99
CA ASP A 105 -8.50 -3.91 8.30
C ASP A 105 -9.38 -3.17 9.32
N THR A 106 -10.51 -3.78 9.65
CA THR A 106 -11.49 -3.25 10.60
C THR A 106 -11.16 -3.59 12.05
N GLN A 107 -9.97 -4.10 12.33
CA GLN A 107 -9.49 -4.35 13.69
C GLN A 107 -8.19 -3.59 14.01
N SER A 108 -7.57 -2.97 12.99
CA SER A 108 -6.30 -2.24 13.10
C SER A 108 -6.23 -1.27 14.28
N TYR A 109 -7.34 -0.65 14.68
CA TYR A 109 -7.38 0.25 15.81
C TYR A 109 -6.82 -0.37 17.09
N ASN A 110 -7.18 -1.62 17.37
CA ASN A 110 -6.87 -2.29 18.62
C ASN A 110 -5.36 -2.52 18.80
N TYR A 111 -4.66 -2.92 17.73
CA TYR A 111 -3.25 -3.30 17.80
C TYR A 111 -2.28 -2.37 17.09
N ASN A 112 -2.74 -1.44 16.25
CA ASN A 112 -1.86 -0.46 15.58
C ASN A 112 -2.08 0.98 16.09
N ALA A 113 -3.22 1.30 16.67
CA ALA A 113 -3.48 2.64 17.22
C ALA A 113 -3.49 2.67 18.76
N TRP A 114 -3.96 1.60 19.42
CA TRP A 114 -4.00 1.49 20.89
C TRP A 114 -2.79 0.79 21.51
N ASP A 115 -2.35 -0.32 20.92
CA ASP A 115 -1.13 -1.03 21.34
C ASP A 115 0.02 -0.73 20.39
N LEU A 116 0.60 0.46 20.50
CA LEU A 116 1.67 0.92 19.61
C LEU A 116 2.91 0.01 19.62
N ASN A 117 3.08 -0.85 20.62
CA ASN A 117 4.21 -1.78 20.72
C ASN A 117 3.89 -3.17 20.16
N ASN A 118 2.77 -3.32 19.46
CA ASN A 118 2.39 -4.60 18.88
C ASN A 118 3.28 -4.94 17.68
N ALA A 119 4.32 -5.73 17.93
CA ALA A 119 5.23 -6.18 16.88
C ALA A 119 4.51 -6.95 15.75
N ASN A 120 3.41 -7.66 16.04
CA ASN A 120 2.63 -8.35 15.00
C ASN A 120 1.88 -7.35 14.11
N GLY A 121 1.28 -6.32 14.71
CA GLY A 121 0.58 -5.25 13.98
C GLY A 121 1.52 -4.46 13.07
N ASN A 122 2.66 -4.02 13.61
CA ASN A 122 3.69 -3.31 12.86
C ASN A 122 4.26 -4.18 11.72
N GLN A 123 4.52 -5.47 11.97
CA GLN A 123 4.98 -6.39 10.92
C GLN A 123 3.92 -6.61 9.84
N MET A 124 2.63 -6.64 10.18
CA MET A 124 1.57 -6.72 9.18
C MET A 124 1.56 -5.48 8.27
N LEU A 125 1.71 -4.28 8.83
CA LEU A 125 1.77 -3.04 8.05
C LEU A 125 2.99 -3.01 7.12
N VAL A 126 4.15 -3.50 7.58
CA VAL A 126 5.34 -3.70 6.73
C VAL A 126 5.02 -4.68 5.60
N ASN A 127 4.44 -5.84 5.90
CA ASN A 127 4.10 -6.81 4.87
C ASN A 127 3.10 -6.24 3.84
N ILE A 128 2.15 -5.40 4.28
CA ILE A 128 1.20 -4.71 3.41
C ILE A 128 1.93 -3.72 2.50
N ALA A 129 2.84 -2.91 3.06
CA ALA A 129 3.63 -1.94 2.29
C ALA A 129 4.54 -2.63 1.26
N ASP A 130 5.12 -3.78 1.61
CA ASP A 130 5.87 -4.64 0.70
C ASP A 130 4.98 -5.17 -0.43
N GLN A 131 3.79 -5.68 -0.10
CA GLN A 131 2.84 -6.13 -1.13
C GLN A 131 2.45 -4.99 -2.05
N PHE A 132 2.08 -3.82 -1.52
CA PHE A 132 1.79 -2.66 -2.37
C PHE A 132 2.97 -2.31 -3.27
N SER A 133 4.20 -2.34 -2.77
CA SER A 133 5.39 -2.09 -3.61
C SER A 133 5.53 -3.10 -4.75
N LEU A 134 5.16 -4.38 -4.54
CA LEU A 134 5.14 -5.41 -5.58
C LEU A 134 4.03 -5.18 -6.62
N PHE A 135 2.87 -4.66 -6.20
CA PHE A 135 1.73 -4.37 -7.08
C PHE A 135 1.74 -2.94 -7.64
N GLY A 136 2.81 -2.18 -7.35
CA GLY A 136 3.05 -0.84 -7.86
C GLY A 136 2.48 0.30 -7.01
N GLY A 137 1.80 0.01 -5.90
CA GLY A 137 1.23 0.98 -4.95
C GLY A 137 -0.06 0.46 -4.31
N GLY A 138 -0.74 1.29 -3.50
CA GLY A 138 -2.05 0.91 -2.96
C GLY A 138 -2.55 1.74 -1.79
N VAL A 139 -3.71 1.35 -1.27
CA VAL A 139 -4.38 2.02 -0.15
C VAL A 139 -4.63 1.04 0.98
N PHE A 140 -4.12 1.35 2.17
CA PHE A 140 -4.49 0.67 3.40
C PHE A 140 -5.58 1.47 4.13
N LEU A 141 -6.67 0.78 4.49
CA LEU A 141 -7.79 1.32 5.27
C LEU A 141 -7.88 0.57 6.60
N GLY A 142 -7.22 1.13 7.60
CA GLY A 142 -7.35 0.70 8.98
C GLY A 142 -8.51 1.43 9.66
N THR A 143 -9.40 0.70 10.32
CA THR A 143 -10.45 1.26 11.17
C THR A 143 -10.79 0.32 12.35
N ASP A 144 -11.89 0.60 13.03
CA ASP A 144 -12.58 -0.26 13.98
C ASP A 144 -13.93 -0.66 13.37
N HIS A 145 -15.02 0.02 13.71
CA HIS A 145 -16.38 -0.27 13.25
C HIS A 145 -17.00 0.89 12.48
N ASP A 146 -18.24 0.72 12.00
CA ASP A 146 -18.89 1.66 11.08
C ASP A 146 -19.06 3.10 11.58
N SER A 147 -19.07 3.29 12.89
CA SER A 147 -19.12 4.61 13.52
C SER A 147 -17.78 5.33 13.43
N TRP A 148 -16.67 4.59 13.30
CA TRP A 148 -15.30 5.09 13.20
C TRP A 148 -14.66 4.88 11.82
N ALA A 149 -15.43 4.37 10.85
CA ALA A 149 -15.01 4.21 9.46
C ALA A 149 -15.51 5.34 8.55
N LYS A 150 -15.67 6.58 9.05
CA LYS A 150 -16.27 7.69 8.28
C LYS A 150 -15.43 8.11 7.08
N ASN A 151 -14.14 8.30 7.28
CA ASN A 151 -13.17 8.66 6.25
C ASN A 151 -12.88 7.46 5.34
N ALA A 152 -12.74 6.26 5.91
CA ALA A 152 -12.57 5.03 5.14
C ALA A 152 -13.77 4.79 4.21
N ASN A 153 -15.00 4.97 4.69
CA ASN A 153 -16.20 4.85 3.86
C ASN A 153 -16.34 5.98 2.85
N ALA A 154 -15.91 7.20 3.16
CA ALA A 154 -15.87 8.29 2.19
C ALA A 154 -14.92 7.95 1.02
N MET A 155 -13.76 7.37 1.31
CA MET A 155 -12.82 6.86 0.29
C MET A 155 -13.40 5.70 -0.50
N LEU A 156 -13.93 4.66 0.14
CA LEU A 156 -14.53 3.54 -0.56
C LEU A 156 -15.65 3.99 -1.51
N SER A 157 -16.48 4.94 -1.08
CA SER A 157 -17.51 5.55 -1.92
C SER A 157 -16.91 6.29 -3.12
N SER A 158 -15.83 7.06 -2.95
CA SER A 158 -15.14 7.72 -4.07
C SER A 158 -14.48 6.73 -5.04
N PHE A 159 -14.19 5.51 -4.58
CA PHE A 159 -13.70 4.39 -5.40
C PHE A 159 -14.84 3.59 -6.06
N GLY A 160 -16.10 3.93 -5.81
CA GLY A 160 -17.26 3.17 -6.32
C GLY A 160 -17.47 1.83 -5.64
N MET A 161 -17.06 1.71 -4.37
CA MET A 161 -17.14 0.49 -3.56
C MET A 161 -18.22 0.59 -2.47
N GLY A 162 -18.57 -0.55 -1.87
CA GLY A 162 -19.46 -0.61 -0.71
C GLY A 162 -18.80 -0.07 0.57
N ASN A 163 -19.57 0.06 1.63
CA ASN A 163 -19.09 0.56 2.91
C ASN A 163 -18.69 -0.58 3.87
N ILE A 164 -17.71 -0.30 4.72
CA ILE A 164 -17.51 -0.98 6.00
C ILE A 164 -18.73 -0.70 6.88
N THR A 165 -19.32 -1.77 7.42
CA THR A 165 -20.59 -1.71 8.18
C THR A 165 -20.54 -2.53 9.46
N GLY A 166 -21.42 -2.23 10.41
CA GLY A 166 -21.58 -3.00 11.63
C GLY A 166 -20.62 -2.57 12.73
N ASP A 167 -21.05 -2.88 13.95
CA ASP A 167 -20.33 -2.77 15.21
C ASP A 167 -20.51 -4.11 15.92
N ILE A 168 -19.49 -4.96 15.78
CA ILE A 168 -19.51 -6.34 16.23
C ILE A 168 -18.33 -6.51 17.18
N SER A 169 -18.50 -7.32 18.22
CA SER A 169 -17.42 -7.69 19.13
C SER A 169 -17.07 -9.16 18.98
N GLY A 170 -15.77 -9.47 19.03
CA GLY A 170 -15.26 -10.83 18.99
C GLY A 170 -13.77 -10.89 18.79
N GLU A 171 -13.25 -12.10 18.62
CA GLU A 171 -11.84 -12.38 18.33
C GLU A 171 -11.68 -12.93 16.91
N ILE A 172 -10.49 -12.79 16.33
CA ILE A 172 -10.15 -13.52 15.10
C ILE A 172 -10.10 -15.01 15.44
N THR A 173 -10.88 -15.81 14.73
CA THR A 173 -10.86 -17.28 14.88
C THR A 173 -10.25 -18.00 13.69
N TRP A 174 -10.02 -17.30 12.58
CA TRP A 174 -9.30 -17.81 11.42
C TRP A 174 -8.54 -16.69 10.69
N PHE A 175 -7.44 -17.07 10.04
CA PHE A 175 -6.74 -16.22 9.08
C PHE A 175 -6.15 -17.08 7.96
N ASN A 176 -5.93 -16.48 6.79
CA ASN A 176 -5.28 -17.12 5.66
C ASN A 176 -3.76 -17.09 5.85
N ALA A 177 -3.22 -18.10 6.52
CA ALA A 177 -1.77 -18.20 6.79
C ALA A 177 -0.88 -18.26 5.54
N ALA A 178 -1.45 -18.53 4.35
CA ALA A 178 -0.71 -18.47 3.09
C ALA A 178 -0.59 -17.05 2.52
N SER A 179 -1.34 -16.09 3.06
CA SER A 179 -1.28 -14.70 2.61
C SER A 179 0.04 -14.05 3.05
N PRO A 180 0.80 -13.40 2.13
CA PRO A 180 2.05 -12.72 2.47
C PRO A 180 1.90 -11.64 3.54
N ILE A 181 0.72 -11.01 3.65
CA ILE A 181 0.48 -9.98 4.67
C ILE A 181 0.63 -10.53 6.10
N PHE A 182 0.47 -11.84 6.30
CA PHE A 182 0.61 -12.48 7.62
C PHE A 182 1.96 -13.18 7.82
N ASN A 183 2.95 -12.96 6.95
CA ASN A 183 4.27 -13.54 7.16
C ASN A 183 4.89 -13.04 8.47
N GLY A 184 5.18 -13.95 9.41
CA GLY A 184 5.67 -13.61 10.75
C GLY A 184 4.64 -12.94 11.67
N VAL A 185 3.36 -12.91 11.28
CA VAL A 185 2.27 -12.30 12.04
C VAL A 185 1.33 -13.40 12.53
N ASN A 186 0.91 -13.33 13.79
CA ASN A 186 -0.15 -14.17 14.35
C ASN A 186 -1.37 -13.33 14.73
N PRO A 187 -2.36 -13.16 13.83
CA PRO A 187 -3.58 -12.39 14.09
C PRO A 187 -4.41 -12.92 15.27
N LEU A 188 -4.32 -14.22 15.57
CA LEU A 188 -5.06 -14.84 16.68
C LEU A 188 -4.61 -14.30 18.06
N SER A 189 -3.44 -13.64 18.12
CA SER A 189 -2.89 -13.07 19.35
C SER A 189 -3.52 -11.73 19.78
N TRP A 190 -4.30 -11.09 18.91
CA TRP A 190 -4.86 -9.75 19.17
C TRP A 190 -6.08 -9.75 20.11
N GLY A 191 -6.60 -10.93 20.45
CA GLY A 191 -7.72 -11.08 21.37
C GLY A 191 -9.03 -10.50 20.84
N SER A 192 -9.98 -10.30 21.76
CA SER A 192 -11.29 -9.78 21.42
C SER A 192 -11.28 -8.25 21.33
N SER A 193 -11.95 -7.69 20.33
CA SER A 193 -12.19 -6.26 20.19
C SER A 193 -13.52 -5.97 19.48
N SER A 194 -13.86 -4.68 19.35
CA SER A 194 -14.82 -4.21 18.35
C SER A 194 -14.20 -4.24 16.95
N TYR A 195 -15.06 -4.41 15.95
CA TYR A 195 -14.73 -4.32 14.53
C TYR A 195 -15.99 -4.15 13.66
N GLY A 196 -15.77 -3.62 12.47
CA GLY A 196 -16.71 -3.61 11.36
C GLY A 196 -16.53 -4.80 10.43
N ARG A 197 -17.38 -4.88 9.41
CA ARG A 197 -17.32 -5.88 8.34
C ARG A 197 -16.53 -5.32 7.16
N ALA A 198 -15.35 -5.86 6.90
CA ALA A 198 -14.60 -5.55 5.69
C ALA A 198 -15.32 -6.08 4.44
N LEU A 199 -15.10 -5.44 3.29
CA LEU A 199 -15.71 -5.90 2.04
C LEU A 199 -15.14 -7.24 1.59
N THR A 200 -16.00 -8.08 1.02
CA THR A 200 -15.62 -9.34 0.37
C THR A 200 -16.37 -9.47 -0.95
N GLY A 201 -15.81 -10.19 -1.92
CA GLY A 201 -16.40 -10.36 -3.24
C GLY A 201 -16.16 -9.14 -4.14
N VAL A 202 -17.03 -8.92 -5.12
CA VAL A 202 -16.81 -7.90 -6.17
C VAL A 202 -17.35 -6.53 -5.76
N HIS A 203 -16.47 -5.51 -5.69
CA HIS A 203 -16.79 -4.11 -5.40
C HIS A 203 -15.95 -3.19 -6.29
N GLY A 204 -16.55 -2.16 -6.90
CA GLY A 204 -15.80 -1.22 -7.75
C GLY A 204 -15.04 -1.88 -8.91
N GLY A 205 -15.46 -3.06 -9.38
CA GLY A 205 -14.76 -3.84 -10.41
C GLY A 205 -13.58 -4.69 -9.91
N GLN A 206 -13.31 -4.70 -8.61
CA GLN A 206 -12.26 -5.49 -7.97
C GLN A 206 -12.82 -6.61 -7.11
N THR A 207 -12.04 -7.70 -6.93
CA THR A 207 -12.43 -8.83 -6.09
C THR A 207 -11.68 -8.82 -4.77
N PHE A 208 -12.40 -8.58 -3.67
CA PHE A 208 -11.86 -8.66 -2.33
C PHE A 208 -11.86 -10.08 -1.80
N THR A 209 -10.67 -10.55 -1.43
CA THR A 209 -10.45 -11.84 -0.78
C THR A 209 -10.46 -11.65 0.73
N ALA A 210 -11.20 -12.50 1.44
CA ALA A 210 -11.23 -12.51 2.90
C ALA A 210 -9.91 -13.10 3.44
N LEU A 211 -9.29 -12.43 4.42
CA LEU A 211 -7.96 -12.78 4.93
C LEU A 211 -7.96 -13.13 6.40
N ALA A 212 -8.79 -12.47 7.22
CA ALA A 212 -8.99 -12.86 8.62
C ALA A 212 -10.39 -12.50 9.11
N GLY A 213 -10.86 -13.24 10.11
CA GLY A 213 -12.14 -12.94 10.76
C GLY A 213 -12.67 -14.06 11.64
N THR A 214 -13.99 -14.14 11.72
CA THR A 214 -14.77 -15.22 12.35
C THR A 214 -15.56 -16.01 11.31
N SER A 215 -16.21 -17.10 11.72
CA SER A 215 -17.09 -17.88 10.85
C SER A 215 -18.24 -17.06 10.22
N SER A 216 -18.60 -15.91 10.80
CA SER A 216 -19.70 -15.06 10.35
C SER A 216 -19.29 -13.70 9.81
N THR A 217 -18.03 -13.29 9.95
CA THR A 217 -17.60 -11.92 9.60
C THR A 217 -16.13 -11.88 9.21
N THR A 218 -15.81 -11.10 8.17
CA THR A 218 -14.44 -10.81 7.75
C THR A 218 -14.02 -9.45 8.30
N PHE A 219 -12.83 -9.40 8.91
CA PHE A 219 -12.25 -8.18 9.49
C PHE A 219 -11.16 -7.61 8.60
N ILE A 220 -10.39 -8.52 7.97
CA ILE A 220 -9.30 -8.15 7.08
C ILE A 220 -9.60 -8.73 5.70
N SER A 221 -9.55 -7.89 4.68
CA SER A 221 -9.65 -8.31 3.29
C SER A 221 -8.71 -7.51 2.40
N SER A 222 -8.40 -8.06 1.23
CA SER A 222 -7.56 -7.38 0.26
C SER A 222 -8.02 -7.61 -1.16
N SER A 223 -7.70 -6.64 -2.02
CA SER A 223 -7.66 -6.76 -3.46
C SER A 223 -6.27 -6.30 -3.89
N PHE A 224 -5.48 -7.20 -4.49
CA PHE A 224 -4.23 -6.85 -5.13
C PHE A 224 -4.43 -7.01 -6.64
N VAL A 225 -4.26 -5.92 -7.37
CA VAL A 225 -4.45 -5.90 -8.82
C VAL A 225 -3.14 -5.43 -9.42
N ASP A 226 -2.56 -6.26 -10.28
CA ASP A 226 -1.40 -5.85 -11.06
C ASP A 226 -1.76 -4.61 -11.87
N SER A 227 -1.10 -3.48 -11.59
CA SER A 227 -1.08 -2.38 -12.55
C SER A 227 -0.55 -2.93 -13.87
N THR A 228 -1.20 -2.59 -14.99
CA THR A 228 -0.77 -3.10 -16.29
C THR A 228 0.71 -2.75 -16.47
N SER A 229 1.56 -3.77 -16.55
CA SER A 229 3.00 -3.59 -16.53
C SER A 229 3.41 -2.68 -17.68
N VAL A 230 3.75 -1.42 -17.38
CA VAL A 230 4.58 -0.63 -18.29
C VAL A 230 5.91 -1.37 -18.33
N PRO A 231 6.43 -1.76 -19.51
CA PRO A 231 7.70 -2.46 -19.58
C PRO A 231 8.73 -1.70 -18.76
N GLU A 232 9.30 -2.39 -17.77
CA GLU A 232 10.24 -1.75 -16.84
C GLU A 232 11.32 -0.98 -17.63
N PRO A 233 11.88 0.10 -17.07
CA PRO A 233 12.99 0.82 -17.69
C PRO A 233 14.14 -0.12 -18.11
N SER A 234 14.34 -1.21 -17.36
CA SER A 234 15.26 -2.31 -17.65
C SER A 234 14.93 -3.04 -18.96
N THR A 235 13.66 -3.32 -19.24
CA THR A 235 13.19 -3.97 -20.47
C THR A 235 13.39 -3.07 -21.68
N LEU A 236 13.09 -1.77 -21.55
CA LEU A 236 13.39 -0.76 -22.55
C LEU A 236 14.89 -0.58 -22.78
N ALA A 237 15.70 -0.60 -21.72
CA ALA A 237 17.15 -0.51 -21.80
C ALA A 237 17.75 -1.75 -22.48
N ILE A 238 17.31 -2.96 -22.13
CA ILE A 238 17.72 -4.21 -22.79
C ILE A 238 17.30 -4.20 -24.26
N PHE A 239 16.09 -3.75 -24.57
CA PHE A 239 15.62 -3.60 -25.94
C PHE A 239 16.48 -2.61 -26.74
N ALA A 240 16.75 -1.43 -26.17
CA ALA A 240 17.61 -0.41 -26.78
C ALA A 240 19.04 -0.93 -26.98
N LEU A 241 19.61 -1.61 -25.98
CA LEU A 241 20.92 -2.27 -26.07
C LEU A 241 20.94 -3.37 -27.14
N GLY A 242 19.85 -4.14 -27.27
CA GLY A 242 19.67 -5.14 -28.32
C GLY A 242 19.68 -4.50 -29.71
N MET A 243 18.96 -3.39 -29.89
CA MET A 243 18.92 -2.61 -31.14
C MET A 243 20.28 -2.00 -31.47
N ILE A 244 20.99 -1.45 -30.49
CA ILE A 244 22.37 -0.95 -30.64
C ILE A 244 23.32 -2.09 -31.03
N GLY A 245 23.19 -3.25 -30.38
CA GLY A 245 23.95 -4.46 -30.70
C GLY A 245 23.72 -4.94 -32.14
N LEU A 246 22.47 -4.96 -32.61
CA LEU A 246 22.11 -5.29 -33.99
C LEU A 246 22.65 -4.26 -34.99
N ALA A 247 22.52 -2.98 -34.70
CA ALA A 247 23.06 -1.91 -35.54
C ALA A 247 24.61 -1.99 -35.62
N SER A 248 25.28 -2.31 -34.51
CA SER A 248 26.74 -2.42 -34.45
C SER A 248 27.31 -3.49 -35.40
N ARG A 249 26.55 -4.58 -35.65
CA ARG A 249 26.98 -5.66 -36.56
C ARG A 249 27.00 -5.24 -38.03
N ARG A 250 26.17 -4.27 -38.43
CA ARG A 250 26.11 -3.77 -39.81
C ARG A 250 27.29 -2.88 -40.21
N PHE A 251 28.11 -2.44 -39.24
CA PHE A 251 29.25 -1.55 -39.50
C PHE A 251 30.60 -2.27 -39.73
N LYS A 252 30.64 -3.60 -39.77
CA LYS A 252 31.84 -4.31 -40.23
C LYS A 252 31.94 -4.19 -41.75
N LYS A 253 32.73 -3.20 -42.19
CA LYS A 253 33.12 -3.00 -43.58
C LYS A 253 33.61 -4.32 -44.20
N GLN A 254 33.02 -4.68 -45.33
CA GLN A 254 33.69 -5.48 -46.34
C GLN A 254 34.96 -4.71 -46.72
N SER A 255 36.10 -5.24 -46.29
CA SER A 255 37.42 -4.89 -46.82
C SER A 255 37.82 -6.03 -47.74
#